data_AF-A0A6A4GYL0-F1
#
_entry.id   AF-A0A6A4GYL0-F1
#
_cell.length_a   1.000
_cell.length_b   1.000
_cell.length_c   1.000
_cell.angle_alpha   90.00
_cell.angle_beta   90.00
_cell.angle_gamma   90.00
#
_symmetry.space_group_name_H-M   'P 1'
#
loop_
_entity.id
_entity.type
_entity.pdbx_description
1 polymer ?
#
loop_
_entity_poly.entity_id
_entity_poly.type
_entity_poly.pdbx_seq_one_letter_code
_entity_poly.pdbx_strand_id
1 'polypeptide(L)'
;CISCAGGYPYCKQCILCTHLSQPLHIIDKWDSSCSYFIKVSLQLLSLKYQLGYIPGQYCTVPRPGHANFMVINSDVLHSVAIAYCGCQGSPDQCAQLLEIGWWPSCT
;
A
#
# COMPACT_ATOMS: atom_id res chain seq x y z
N CYS A 1 -0.70 14.33 0.75
CA CYS A 1 -1.52 13.22 1.30
C CYS A 1 -2.55 13.84 2.23
N ILE A 2 -3.82 13.47 2.09
CA ILE A 2 -4.89 14.02 2.92
C ILE A 2 -5.00 13.32 4.29
N SER A 3 -4.45 12.11 4.40
CA SER A 3 -4.43 11.32 5.63
C SER A 3 -3.24 11.67 6.54
N CYS A 4 -2.20 12.33 6.03
CA CYS A 4 -1.04 12.75 6.82
C CYS A 4 -1.26 14.13 7.45
N ALA A 5 -0.67 14.33 8.63
CA ALA A 5 -0.55 15.65 9.23
C ALA A 5 0.29 16.59 8.35
N GLY A 6 -0.14 17.84 8.18
CA GLY A 6 0.60 18.90 7.49
C GLY A 6 0.21 19.15 6.03
N GLY A 7 -0.37 18.18 5.32
CA GLY A 7 -1.05 18.42 4.03
C GLY A 7 -0.21 19.00 2.87
N TYR A 8 1.11 19.13 3.01
CA TYR A 8 1.95 19.75 1.98
C TYR A 8 2.06 18.92 0.69
N PRO A 9 2.23 19.59 -0.47
CA PRO A 9 2.53 18.90 -1.72
C PRO A 9 3.96 18.35 -1.67
N TYR A 10 4.10 17.09 -2.07
CA TYR A 10 5.39 16.40 -2.19
C TYR A 10 5.53 15.82 -3.59
N CYS A 11 6.79 15.62 -4.04
CA CYS A 11 7.03 14.88 -5.27
C CYS A 11 6.59 13.41 -5.12
N LYS A 12 6.37 12.72 -6.25
CA LYS A 12 5.98 11.30 -6.25
C LYS A 12 6.90 10.44 -5.38
N GLN A 13 8.22 10.64 -5.47
CA GLN A 13 9.18 9.83 -4.72
C GLN A 13 9.06 10.05 -3.21
N CYS A 14 8.94 11.30 -2.76
CA CYS A 14 8.74 11.61 -1.34
C CYS A 14 7.43 11.02 -0.82
N ILE A 15 6.34 11.08 -1.62
CA ILE A 15 5.10 10.39 -1.28
C ILE A 15 5.36 8.88 -1.11
N LEU A 16 6.02 8.23 -2.06
CA LEU A 16 6.28 6.78 -1.94
C LEU A 16 7.12 6.43 -0.71
N CYS A 17 8.22 7.15 -0.46
CA CYS A 17 9.09 6.89 0.68
C CYS A 17 8.38 7.09 2.03
N THR A 18 7.64 8.19 2.19
CA THR A 18 6.94 8.49 3.44
C THR A 18 5.83 7.49 3.75
N HIS A 19 5.20 6.92 2.71
CA HIS A 19 4.05 6.04 2.86
C HIS A 19 4.39 4.54 2.80
N LEU A 20 5.69 4.17 2.83
CA LEU A 20 6.11 2.77 2.82
C LEU A 20 5.44 1.95 3.95
N SER A 21 5.26 2.54 5.12
CA SER A 21 4.60 1.94 6.29
C SER A 21 3.13 2.30 6.42
N GLN A 22 2.58 3.11 5.51
CA GLN A 22 1.22 3.65 5.56
C GLN A 22 0.50 3.46 4.22
N PRO A 23 0.34 2.20 3.74
CA PRO A 23 -0.19 1.92 2.40
C PRO A 23 -1.68 2.25 2.23
N LEU A 24 -2.40 2.51 3.32
CA LEU A 24 -3.83 2.83 3.35
C LEU A 24 -4.10 4.34 3.29
N HIS A 25 -3.08 5.18 3.19
CA HIS A 25 -3.28 6.62 3.11
C HIS A 25 -3.79 7.06 1.72
N ILE A 26 -4.61 8.12 1.73
CA ILE A 26 -5.21 8.67 0.51
C ILE A 26 -4.38 9.85 0.02
N ILE A 27 -4.11 9.88 -1.29
CA ILE A 27 -3.33 10.94 -1.93
C ILE A 27 -4.23 11.77 -2.83
N ASP A 28 -4.18 13.09 -2.66
CA ASP A 28 -4.68 14.03 -3.66
C ASP A 28 -3.54 14.36 -4.62
N LYS A 29 -3.77 14.12 -5.92
CA LYS A 29 -2.86 14.44 -7.01
C LYS A 29 -3.49 15.53 -7.87
N TRP A 30 -2.73 16.57 -8.16
CA TRP A 30 -3.15 17.59 -9.13
C TRP A 30 -3.18 17.00 -10.54
N ASP A 31 -4.33 17.07 -11.20
CA ASP A 31 -4.47 16.72 -12.61
C ASP A 31 -4.46 18.00 -13.45
N SER A 32 -3.38 18.21 -14.22
CA SER A 32 -3.24 19.37 -15.10
C SER A 32 -4.26 19.38 -16.24
N SER A 33 -4.79 18.22 -16.64
CA SER A 33 -5.73 18.08 -17.74
C SER A 33 -7.11 18.59 -17.37
N CYS A 34 -7.50 18.40 -16.12
CA CYS A 34 -8.81 18.82 -15.61
C CYS A 34 -8.75 20.01 -14.62
N SER A 35 -7.54 20.45 -14.23
CA SER A 35 -7.29 21.58 -13.32
C SER A 35 -7.91 21.43 -11.92
N TYR A 36 -7.94 20.20 -11.38
CA TYR A 36 -8.36 19.95 -10.00
C TYR A 36 -7.60 18.77 -9.37
N PHE A 37 -7.75 18.59 -8.05
CA PHE A 37 -7.17 17.47 -7.32
C PHE A 37 -8.05 16.22 -7.43
N ILE A 38 -7.47 15.13 -7.93
CA ILE A 38 -8.08 13.80 -7.93
C ILE A 38 -7.53 12.96 -6.78
N LYS A 39 -8.41 12.16 -6.17
CA LYS A 39 -8.00 11.13 -5.21
C LYS A 39 -7.39 9.96 -5.96
N VAL A 40 -6.18 9.58 -5.58
CA VAL A 40 -5.49 8.40 -6.12
C VAL A 40 -4.99 7.52 -4.98
N SER A 41 -5.02 6.20 -5.21
CA SER A 41 -4.41 5.25 -4.29
C SER A 41 -2.89 5.25 -4.43
N LEU A 42 -2.20 4.84 -3.37
CA LEU A 42 -0.76 4.63 -3.43
C LEU A 42 -0.38 3.51 -4.43
N GLN A 43 -1.27 2.54 -4.66
CA GLN A 43 -1.11 1.53 -5.72
C GLN A 43 -0.98 2.16 -7.11
N LEU A 44 -1.82 3.16 -7.46
CA LEU A 44 -1.73 3.87 -8.74
C LEU A 44 -0.43 4.68 -8.87
N LEU A 45 0.15 5.09 -7.74
CA LEU A 45 1.48 5.71 -7.70
C LEU A 45 2.63 4.69 -7.74
N SER A 46 2.34 3.41 -7.93
CA SER A 46 3.30 2.31 -7.95
C SER A 46 3.89 1.93 -6.59
N LEU A 47 3.21 2.26 -5.48
CA LEU A 47 3.59 1.72 -4.17
C LEU A 47 3.20 0.25 -4.10
N LYS A 48 4.17 -0.60 -3.74
CA LYS A 48 3.94 -2.00 -3.41
C LYS A 48 4.34 -2.25 -1.96
N TYR A 49 3.41 -2.76 -1.17
CA TYR A 49 3.65 -3.08 0.23
C TYR A 49 4.23 -4.50 0.35
N GLN A 50 5.45 -4.62 0.87
CA GLN A 50 6.12 -5.89 1.09
C GLN A 50 5.74 -6.45 2.46
N LEU A 51 5.14 -7.65 2.48
CA LEU A 51 4.82 -8.40 3.69
C LEU A 51 6.01 -9.25 4.15
N GLY A 52 6.02 -9.59 5.45
CA GLY A 52 7.05 -10.41 6.09
C GLY A 52 8.40 -9.72 6.31
N TYR A 53 8.50 -8.42 6.03
CA TYR A 53 9.68 -7.59 6.29
C TYR A 53 9.26 -6.21 6.80
N ILE A 54 10.21 -5.50 7.42
CA ILE A 54 9.97 -4.11 7.81
C ILE A 54 9.77 -3.22 6.57
N PRO A 55 8.92 -2.17 6.65
CA PRO A 55 8.69 -1.26 5.54
C PRO A 55 9.98 -0.69 4.95
N GLY A 56 10.13 -0.77 3.63
CA GLY A 56 11.32 -0.33 2.90
C GLY A 56 12.39 -1.41 2.67
N GLN A 57 12.29 -2.57 3.32
CA GLN A 57 13.07 -3.75 2.93
C GLN A 57 12.35 -4.54 1.83
N TYR A 58 13.15 -5.24 1.02
CA TYR A 58 12.66 -6.04 -0.09
C TYR A 58 12.97 -7.52 0.14
N CYS A 59 11.98 -8.38 -0.11
CA CYS A 59 12.18 -9.81 -0.14
C CYS A 59 12.98 -10.19 -1.40
N THR A 60 13.92 -11.14 -1.27
CA THR A 60 14.67 -11.69 -2.41
C THR A 60 13.83 -12.64 -3.26
N VAL A 61 12.76 -13.21 -2.70
CA VAL A 61 11.84 -14.13 -3.36
C VAL A 61 10.39 -13.69 -3.16
N PRO A 62 10.00 -12.50 -3.67
CA PRO A 62 8.66 -11.96 -3.43
C PRO A 62 7.63 -12.76 -4.24
N ARG A 63 6.51 -13.10 -3.62
CA ARG A 63 5.34 -13.66 -4.32
C ARG A 63 4.30 -12.58 -4.53
N PRO A 64 3.78 -12.39 -5.75
CA PRO A 64 2.77 -11.36 -6.00
C PRO A 64 1.48 -11.65 -5.23
N GLY A 65 0.86 -10.61 -4.68
CA GLY A 65 -0.52 -10.70 -4.24
C GLY A 65 -1.51 -10.63 -5.40
N HIS A 66 -2.80 -10.72 -5.08
CA HIS A 66 -3.86 -10.57 -6.05
C HIS A 66 -3.81 -9.17 -6.71
N ALA A 67 -4.07 -9.08 -8.02
CA ALA A 67 -3.98 -7.82 -8.76
C ALA A 67 -4.95 -6.75 -8.23
N ASN A 68 -6.14 -7.19 -7.80
CA ASN A 68 -7.20 -6.36 -7.24
C ASN A 68 -7.30 -6.55 -5.72
N PHE A 69 -6.17 -6.56 -5.02
CA PHE A 69 -6.19 -6.68 -3.57
C PHE A 69 -6.76 -5.42 -2.93
N MET A 70 -7.81 -5.60 -2.12
CA MET A 70 -8.55 -4.53 -1.48
C MET A 70 -8.48 -4.68 0.04
N VAL A 71 -8.29 -3.55 0.72
CA VAL A 71 -8.34 -3.48 2.19
C VAL A 71 -9.49 -2.57 2.59
N ILE A 72 -10.35 -3.06 3.47
CA ILE A 72 -11.42 -2.26 4.08
C ILE A 72 -10.88 -1.66 5.37
N ASN A 73 -10.95 -0.34 5.51
CA ASN A 73 -10.56 0.37 6.72
C ASN A 73 -11.68 1.37 7.10
N SER A 74 -12.22 1.25 8.33
CA SER A 74 -13.32 2.01 8.96
C SER A 74 -14.52 2.39 8.08
N ASP A 75 -14.30 3.12 6.99
CA ASP A 75 -15.30 3.69 6.08
C ASP A 75 -14.85 3.71 4.60
N VAL A 76 -13.66 3.23 4.28
CA VAL A 76 -13.04 3.34 2.95
C VAL A 76 -12.43 2.02 2.48
N LEU A 77 -12.64 1.74 1.19
CA LEU A 77 -11.98 0.67 0.46
C LEU A 77 -10.70 1.18 -0.20
N HIS A 78 -9.58 0.55 0.11
CA HIS A 78 -8.27 0.87 -0.43
C HIS A 78 -7.81 -0.21 -1.40
N SER A 79 -7.52 0.17 -2.65
CA SER A 79 -6.79 -0.69 -3.58
C SER A 79 -5.29 -0.62 -3.26
N VAL A 80 -4.70 -1.77 -2.92
CA VAL A 80 -3.30 -1.86 -2.47
C VAL A 80 -2.59 -2.95 -3.26
N ALA A 81 -1.41 -2.66 -3.79
CA ALA A 81 -0.53 -3.71 -4.30
C ALA A 81 0.32 -4.28 -3.17
N ILE A 82 0.29 -5.59 -2.98
CA ILE A 82 1.12 -6.29 -2.00
C ILE A 82 2.10 -7.27 -2.66
N ALA A 83 3.17 -7.59 -1.93
CA ALA A 83 4.02 -8.75 -2.18
C ALA A 83 4.14 -9.56 -0.90
N TYR A 84 3.87 -10.86 -0.97
CA TYR A 84 4.19 -11.80 0.09
C TYR A 84 5.68 -12.10 0.12
N CYS A 85 6.23 -12.38 1.29
CA CYS A 85 7.51 -13.04 1.43
C CYS A 85 7.38 -14.50 0.96
N GLY A 86 8.30 -14.95 0.11
CA GLY A 86 8.39 -16.33 -0.36
C GLY A 86 9.69 -17.03 0.02
N CYS A 87 10.44 -16.47 0.98
CA CYS A 87 11.67 -17.08 1.48
C CYS A 87 11.38 -18.41 2.19
N GLN A 88 12.37 -19.31 2.24
CA GLN A 88 12.23 -20.56 2.98
C GLN A 88 11.99 -20.27 4.47
N GLY A 89 10.94 -20.90 5.04
CA GLY A 89 10.53 -20.68 6.43
C GLY A 89 9.63 -19.46 6.64
N SER A 90 9.26 -18.72 5.59
CA SER A 90 8.25 -17.67 5.71
C SER A 90 6.89 -18.25 6.10
N PRO A 91 6.08 -17.56 6.93
CA PRO A 91 4.71 -17.95 7.19
C PRO A 91 3.88 -18.04 5.90
N ASP A 92 2.74 -18.71 5.96
CA ASP A 92 1.80 -18.71 4.84
C ASP A 92 1.22 -17.31 4.57
N GLN A 93 0.49 -17.16 3.46
CA GLN A 93 -0.04 -15.86 3.03
C GLN A 93 -1.03 -15.27 4.03
N CYS A 94 -1.86 -16.10 4.68
CA CYS A 94 -2.82 -15.64 5.66
C CYS A 94 -2.10 -15.15 6.91
N ALA A 95 -1.13 -15.90 7.42
CA ALA A 95 -0.33 -15.52 8.56
C ALA A 95 0.42 -14.19 8.32
N GLN A 96 1.02 -13.99 7.14
CA GLN A 96 1.70 -12.74 6.78
C GLN A 96 0.76 -11.51 6.77
N LEU A 97 -0.52 -11.69 6.43
CA LEU A 97 -1.51 -10.62 6.54
C LEU A 97 -1.88 -10.35 8.00
N LEU A 98 -2.07 -11.42 8.78
CA LEU A 98 -2.40 -11.31 10.21
C LEU A 98 -1.29 -10.63 11.02
N GLU A 99 -0.03 -10.84 10.66
CA GLU A 99 1.13 -10.18 11.29
C GLU A 99 1.08 -8.65 11.21
N ILE A 100 0.41 -8.11 10.17
CA ILE A 100 0.21 -6.66 10.00
C ILE A 100 -1.21 -6.21 10.40
N GLY A 101 -1.98 -7.10 11.05
CA GLY A 101 -3.36 -6.84 11.48
C GLY A 101 -4.38 -6.82 10.35
N TRP A 102 -4.04 -7.34 9.16
CA TRP A 102 -4.97 -7.46 8.05
C TRP A 102 -5.64 -8.81 8.08
N TRP A 103 -6.96 -8.80 8.29
CA TRP A 103 -7.75 -10.01 8.40
C TRP A 103 -8.25 -10.42 7.01
N PRO A 104 -7.79 -11.56 6.45
CA PRO A 104 -8.24 -11.99 5.14
C PRO A 104 -9.72 -12.35 5.18
N SER A 105 -10.48 -11.88 4.18
CA SER A 105 -11.81 -12.41 3.90
C SER A 105 -11.66 -13.70 3.10
N CYS A 106 -12.38 -14.76 3.48
CA CYS A 106 -12.48 -15.94 2.64
C CYS A 106 -13.27 -15.59 1.37
N THR A 107 -12.76 -15.97 0.21
CA THR A 107 -13.51 -16.10 -1.05
C THR A 107 -13.10 -17.39 -1.73
#